data_AF-A0AA40V8R8-F1
#
_entry.id   AF-A0AA40V8R8-F1
#
_cell.length_a   1.000
_cell.length_b   1.000
_cell.length_c   1.000
_cell.angle_alpha   90.00
_cell.angle_beta   90.00
_cell.angle_gamma   90.00
#
_symmetry.space_group_name_H-M   'P 1'
#
loop_
_entity.id
_entity.type
_entity.pdbx_description
1 polymer ?
#
loop_
_entity_poly.entity_id
_entity_poly.type
_entity_poly.pdbx_seq_one_letter_code
_entity_poly.pdbx_strand_id
1 'polypeptide(L)'
;MRIAFSKLCDVRPTRSFTTRLLAGLALAGAFLAAPAPKAEAQTTAALPAISLSAATTGPARPIAAWAEFCERYPGECAVDRTEPASVTLTPALWQTINGVNRRINRAVEAVTDQEHWRAADRWDLAEDGRGDCEDFQLLKRRLLVEAGLPRRAMRMTVVIDEKGEGHAVLTILTSRGDLILDNKTNAVLPWTQTGYTFVKRESQDAVGWVALGRDASPLTAANR
;
A
#
# COMPACT_ATOMS: atom_id res chain seq x y z
N MET A 1 -18.92 53.47 -20.97
CA MET A 1 -19.74 52.71 -21.94
C MET A 1 -20.35 51.53 -21.17
N ARG A 2 -21.45 51.71 -20.42
CA ARG A 2 -22.85 51.31 -20.75
C ARG A 2 -22.87 50.03 -21.62
N ILE A 3 -23.40 48.90 -21.17
CA ILE A 3 -24.83 48.49 -21.22
C ILE A 3 -25.00 47.24 -20.29
N ALA A 4 -25.55 47.37 -19.09
CA ALA A 4 -26.90 46.92 -18.65
C ALA A 4 -27.69 45.92 -19.53
N PHE A 5 -28.00 44.74 -18.99
CA PHE A 5 -29.30 44.09 -19.22
C PHE A 5 -29.91 43.65 -17.87
N SER A 6 -31.03 44.29 -17.57
CA SER A 6 -31.98 44.02 -16.49
C SER A 6 -33.15 43.21 -17.06
N LYS A 7 -33.97 42.65 -16.16
CA LYS A 7 -35.37 42.19 -16.28
C LYS A 7 -35.53 40.66 -16.16
N LEU A 8 -36.47 40.10 -15.40
CA LEU A 8 -37.62 40.63 -14.68
C LEU A 8 -38.03 39.61 -13.59
N CYS A 9 -38.37 40.12 -12.40
CA CYS A 9 -39.28 39.44 -11.47
C CYS A 9 -40.67 39.36 -12.12
N ASP A 10 -41.37 38.24 -11.90
CA ASP A 10 -42.82 38.20 -12.05
C ASP A 10 -43.45 37.70 -10.76
N VAL A 11 -44.43 38.47 -10.27
CA VAL A 11 -45.17 38.22 -9.03
C VAL A 11 -46.64 38.51 -9.32
N ARG A 12 -47.49 37.67 -8.72
CA ARG A 12 -48.95 37.81 -8.42
C ARG A 12 -49.87 36.96 -9.31
N PRO A 13 -51.11 36.64 -8.90
CA PRO A 13 -51.83 37.01 -7.67
C PRO A 13 -52.47 35.86 -6.88
N THR A 14 -52.83 36.20 -5.64
CA THR A 14 -53.76 35.47 -4.77
C THR A 14 -55.22 35.63 -5.23
N ARG A 15 -56.03 34.57 -5.11
CA ARG A 15 -57.50 34.63 -5.04
C ARG A 15 -58.03 33.61 -4.04
N SER A 16 -59.01 34.04 -3.27
CA SER A 16 -59.67 33.33 -2.17
C SER A 16 -61.18 33.15 -2.45
N PHE A 17 -61.77 32.16 -1.76
CA PHE A 17 -63.19 31.83 -1.56
C PHE A 17 -63.93 31.20 -2.76
N THR A 18 -64.52 30.01 -2.67
CA THR A 18 -65.71 29.69 -1.84
C THR A 18 -66.01 28.18 -1.79
N THR A 19 -66.71 27.78 -0.73
CA THR A 19 -67.18 26.44 -0.32
C THR A 19 -68.24 25.83 -1.23
N ARG A 20 -68.24 24.49 -1.45
CA ARG A 20 -69.44 23.61 -1.43
C ARG A 20 -69.12 22.10 -1.59
N LEU A 21 -69.68 21.34 -0.63
CA LEU A 21 -70.14 19.94 -0.57
C LEU A 21 -69.48 18.81 -1.39
N LEU A 22 -68.90 17.88 -0.62
CA LEU A 22 -69.10 16.41 -0.58
C LEU A 22 -69.45 15.67 -1.90
N ALA A 23 -68.47 14.90 -2.38
CA ALA A 23 -68.69 13.60 -3.00
C ALA A 23 -67.54 12.67 -2.57
N GLY A 24 -67.89 11.57 -1.89
CA GLY A 24 -66.93 10.60 -1.38
C GLY A 24 -66.23 9.84 -2.50
N LEU A 25 -64.91 9.72 -2.38
CA LEU A 25 -64.15 8.61 -2.93
C LEU A 25 -63.21 8.12 -1.84
N ALA A 26 -63.45 6.89 -1.37
CA ALA A 26 -62.47 6.16 -0.60
C ALA A 26 -61.27 5.84 -1.52
N LEU A 27 -60.24 6.68 -1.51
CA LEU A 27 -58.94 6.30 -2.04
C LEU A 27 -58.30 5.35 -1.02
N ALA A 28 -58.30 4.06 -1.33
CA ALA A 28 -57.43 3.09 -0.68
C ALA A 28 -55.98 3.55 -0.91
N GLY A 29 -55.33 4.02 0.15
CA GLY A 29 -53.92 4.38 0.14
C GLY A 29 -53.06 3.13 -0.07
N ALA A 30 -52.70 2.85 -1.31
CA ALA A 30 -51.64 1.91 -1.61
C ALA A 30 -50.30 2.56 -1.22
N PHE A 31 -49.85 2.32 0.01
CA PHE A 31 -48.47 2.59 0.40
C PHE A 31 -47.56 1.69 -0.45
N LEU A 32 -46.96 2.26 -1.49
CA LEU A 32 -45.84 1.65 -2.20
C LEU A 32 -44.67 1.55 -1.21
N ALA A 33 -44.48 0.37 -0.62
CA ALA A 33 -43.30 0.05 0.16
C ALA A 33 -42.09 0.11 -0.77
N ALA A 34 -41.33 1.20 -0.72
CA ALA A 34 -40.02 1.27 -1.37
C ALA A 34 -39.12 0.17 -0.77
N PRO A 35 -38.43 -0.64 -1.58
CA PRO A 35 -37.48 -1.62 -1.05
C PRO A 35 -36.37 -0.86 -0.32
N ALA A 36 -36.20 -1.16 0.97
CA ALA A 36 -35.07 -0.65 1.74
C ALA A 36 -33.77 -1.08 1.04
N PRO A 37 -32.75 -0.21 0.93
CA PRO A 37 -31.44 -0.62 0.45
C PRO A 37 -30.93 -1.74 1.36
N LYS A 38 -30.64 -2.90 0.78
CA LYS A 38 -29.97 -3.98 1.48
C LYS A 38 -28.61 -3.43 1.90
N ALA A 39 -28.40 -3.25 3.20
CA ALA A 39 -27.08 -2.97 3.73
C ALA A 39 -26.20 -4.17 3.42
N GLU A 40 -25.32 -4.05 2.41
CA GLU A 40 -24.22 -4.99 2.21
C GLU A 40 -23.32 -4.89 3.44
N ALA A 41 -23.36 -5.92 4.29
CA ALA A 41 -22.41 -6.05 5.37
C ALA A 41 -21.02 -6.14 4.76
N GLN A 42 -20.23 -5.05 4.85
CA GLN A 42 -18.83 -5.07 4.46
C GLN A 42 -18.12 -6.09 5.35
N THR A 43 -17.75 -7.23 4.77
CA THR A 43 -16.90 -8.23 5.42
C THR A 43 -15.55 -7.56 5.69
N THR A 44 -15.35 -7.08 6.92
CA THR A 44 -14.04 -6.61 7.38
C THR A 44 -13.07 -7.77 7.23
N ALA A 45 -12.03 -7.63 6.39
CA ALA A 45 -11.02 -8.67 6.25
C ALA A 45 -10.45 -9.00 7.63
N ALA A 46 -10.42 -10.30 7.94
CA ALA A 46 -9.78 -10.78 9.15
C ALA A 46 -8.32 -10.32 9.15
N LEU A 47 -7.91 -9.71 10.25
CA LEU A 47 -6.52 -9.33 10.48
C LEU A 47 -5.66 -10.59 10.69
N PRO A 48 -4.38 -10.58 10.25
CA PRO A 48 -3.48 -11.69 10.48
C PRO A 48 -3.29 -11.95 11.98
N ALA A 49 -3.01 -13.20 12.37
CA ALA A 49 -2.65 -13.52 13.75
C ALA A 49 -1.41 -12.71 14.20
N ILE A 50 -1.31 -12.45 15.50
CA ILE A 50 -0.13 -11.77 16.06
C ILE A 50 1.06 -12.73 15.95
N SER A 51 2.19 -12.23 15.47
CA SER A 51 3.48 -12.92 15.45
C SER A 51 4.58 -12.07 16.11
N LEU A 52 5.73 -12.69 16.36
CA LEU A 52 6.92 -11.98 16.82
C LEU A 52 7.48 -11.11 15.68
N SER A 53 8.11 -9.98 16.00
CA SER A 53 8.91 -9.20 15.04
C SER A 53 10.33 -9.78 14.93
N ALA A 54 10.98 -9.55 13.78
CA ALA A 54 12.35 -9.99 13.57
C ALA A 54 13.32 -9.18 14.44
N ALA A 55 14.20 -9.86 15.17
CA ALA A 55 15.21 -9.23 16.01
C ALA A 55 16.44 -8.85 15.18
N THR A 56 17.07 -7.71 15.50
CA THR A 56 18.29 -7.25 14.84
C THR A 56 19.53 -7.65 15.64
N THR A 57 20.58 -8.11 14.98
CA THR A 57 21.82 -8.60 15.63
C THR A 57 22.99 -7.61 15.57
N GLY A 58 22.87 -6.52 14.81
CA GLY A 58 23.90 -5.48 14.70
C GLY A 58 23.83 -4.72 13.36
N PRO A 59 24.76 -3.79 13.11
CA PRO A 59 24.87 -3.11 11.82
C PRO A 59 25.26 -4.08 10.70
N ALA A 60 24.79 -3.82 9.49
CA ALA A 60 25.12 -4.55 8.28
C ALA A 60 25.50 -3.61 7.14
N ARG A 61 26.28 -4.09 6.18
CA ARG A 61 26.58 -3.33 4.96
C ARG A 61 25.40 -3.39 3.99
N PRO A 62 25.05 -2.28 3.30
CA PRO A 62 24.05 -2.29 2.25
C PRO A 62 24.48 -3.16 1.06
N ILE A 63 23.54 -3.50 0.18
CA ILE A 63 23.85 -3.92 -1.19
C ILE A 63 24.36 -2.68 -1.95
N ALA A 64 25.35 -2.85 -2.85
CA ALA A 64 25.94 -1.73 -3.59
C ALA A 64 24.89 -0.99 -4.44
N ALA A 65 24.05 -1.73 -5.18
CA ALA A 65 22.96 -1.18 -5.98
C ALA A 65 21.95 -0.36 -5.16
N TRP A 66 21.68 -0.75 -3.89
CA TRP A 66 20.87 0.08 -2.99
C TRP A 66 21.55 1.42 -2.67
N ALA A 67 22.87 1.43 -2.45
CA ALA A 67 23.59 2.68 -2.17
C ALA A 67 23.54 3.62 -3.38
N GLU A 68 23.76 3.09 -4.58
CA GLU A 68 23.64 3.82 -5.86
C GLU A 68 22.21 4.30 -6.11
N PHE A 69 21.20 3.51 -5.73
CA PHE A 69 19.80 3.94 -5.75
C PHE A 69 19.56 5.11 -4.81
N CYS A 70 20.09 5.10 -3.59
CA CYS A 70 19.92 6.19 -2.63
C CYS A 70 20.63 7.49 -3.08
N GLU A 71 21.69 7.39 -3.87
CA GLU A 71 22.32 8.57 -4.49
C GLU A 71 21.39 9.22 -5.52
N ARG A 72 20.65 8.40 -6.30
CA ARG A 72 19.68 8.88 -7.30
C ARG A 72 18.34 9.32 -6.68
N TYR A 73 17.91 8.63 -5.63
CA TYR A 73 16.62 8.81 -4.96
C TYR A 73 16.80 9.00 -3.44
N PRO A 74 17.44 10.10 -2.98
CA PRO A 74 17.75 10.28 -1.56
C PRO A 74 16.50 10.28 -0.66
N GLY A 75 15.37 10.75 -1.17
CA GLY A 75 14.08 10.74 -0.45
C GLY A 75 13.51 9.33 -0.22
N GLU A 76 13.86 8.34 -1.05
CA GLU A 76 13.38 6.97 -0.88
C GLU A 76 14.09 6.25 0.26
N CYS A 77 15.33 6.64 0.57
CA CYS A 77 16.16 6.04 1.61
C CYS A 77 16.24 6.85 2.91
N ALA A 78 15.67 8.07 2.91
CA ALA A 78 15.68 8.95 4.07
C ALA A 78 14.99 8.29 5.28
N VAL A 79 15.56 8.51 6.46
CA VAL A 79 14.99 8.07 7.74
C VAL A 79 14.56 9.30 8.52
N ASP A 80 13.26 9.55 8.54
CA ASP A 80 12.65 10.52 9.44
C ASP A 80 12.28 9.83 10.76
N ARG A 81 12.99 10.19 11.84
CA ARG A 81 12.74 9.62 13.18
C ARG A 81 11.47 10.16 13.84
N THR A 82 10.86 11.22 13.31
CA THR A 82 9.56 11.73 13.78
C THR A 82 8.40 10.85 13.30
N GLU A 83 8.59 10.07 12.24
CA GLU A 83 7.62 9.06 11.82
C GLU A 83 7.58 7.86 12.79
N PRO A 84 6.41 7.21 12.95
CA PRO A 84 6.31 5.95 13.68
C PRO A 84 7.20 4.85 13.09
N ALA A 85 7.96 4.15 13.95
CA ALA A 85 8.76 2.98 13.54
C ALA A 85 7.91 1.72 13.25
N SER A 86 6.64 1.73 13.65
CA SER A 86 5.68 0.66 13.35
C SER A 86 4.27 1.24 13.25
N VAL A 87 3.37 0.50 12.62
CA VAL A 87 1.97 0.90 12.43
C VAL A 87 1.01 0.02 13.23
N THR A 88 -0.07 0.60 13.75
CA THR A 88 -1.19 -0.20 14.27
C THR A 88 -1.98 -0.80 13.11
N LEU A 89 -2.04 -2.13 13.02
CA LEU A 89 -2.68 -2.81 11.90
C LEU A 89 -4.22 -2.82 12.06
N THR A 90 -4.88 -1.83 11.47
CA THR A 90 -6.34 -1.74 11.39
C THR A 90 -6.87 -2.49 10.17
N PRO A 91 -8.17 -2.88 10.13
CA PRO A 91 -8.75 -3.52 8.94
C PRO A 91 -8.64 -2.68 7.66
N ALA A 92 -8.79 -1.36 7.77
CA ALA A 92 -8.63 -0.45 6.64
C ALA A 92 -7.20 -0.44 6.12
N LEU A 93 -6.22 -0.32 7.03
CA LEU A 93 -4.80 -0.39 6.67
C LEU A 93 -4.43 -1.74 6.05
N TRP A 94 -4.97 -2.83 6.59
CA TRP A 94 -4.78 -4.17 6.06
C TRP A 94 -5.29 -4.31 4.63
N GLN A 95 -6.46 -3.73 4.33
CA GLN A 95 -6.98 -3.68 2.96
C GLN A 95 -6.09 -2.86 2.03
N THR A 96 -5.60 -1.70 2.47
CA THR A 96 -4.66 -0.88 1.70
C THR A 96 -3.39 -1.66 1.34
N ILE A 97 -2.75 -2.30 2.34
CA ILE A 97 -1.54 -3.09 2.16
C ILE A 97 -1.76 -4.21 1.13
N ASN A 98 -2.84 -4.98 1.30
CA ASN A 98 -3.17 -6.07 0.38
C ASN A 98 -3.54 -5.57 -1.03
N GLY A 99 -4.24 -4.45 -1.11
CA GLY A 99 -4.62 -3.81 -2.38
C GLY A 99 -3.39 -3.39 -3.17
N VAL A 100 -2.44 -2.70 -2.55
CA VAL A 100 -1.18 -2.29 -3.19
C VAL A 100 -0.36 -3.50 -3.61
N ASN A 101 -0.18 -4.51 -2.74
CA ASN A 101 0.58 -5.71 -3.08
C ASN A 101 0.05 -6.39 -4.35
N ARG A 102 -1.26 -6.68 -4.38
CA ARG A 102 -1.91 -7.32 -5.53
C ARG A 102 -1.91 -6.46 -6.79
N ARG A 103 -2.04 -5.13 -6.63
CA ARG A 103 -2.03 -4.20 -7.76
C ARG A 103 -0.67 -4.23 -8.45
N ILE A 104 0.41 -4.09 -7.69
CA ILE A 104 1.77 -4.08 -8.24
C ILE A 104 2.16 -5.44 -8.81
N ASN A 105 1.87 -6.54 -8.11
CA ASN A 105 2.13 -7.90 -8.60
C ASN A 105 1.42 -8.23 -9.93
N ARG A 106 0.35 -7.50 -10.26
CA ARG A 106 -0.37 -7.62 -11.54
C ARG A 106 0.14 -6.66 -12.61
N ALA A 107 0.52 -5.44 -12.20
CA ALA A 107 0.79 -4.35 -13.12
C ALA A 107 2.22 -4.35 -13.64
N VAL A 108 3.16 -4.92 -12.90
CA VAL A 108 4.58 -4.95 -13.25
C VAL A 108 4.94 -6.32 -13.84
N GLU A 109 5.63 -6.32 -14.97
CA GLU A 109 6.23 -7.49 -15.59
C GLU A 109 7.58 -7.79 -14.93
N ALA A 110 7.74 -9.02 -14.42
CA ALA A 110 8.99 -9.46 -13.81
C ALA A 110 10.07 -9.76 -14.87
N VAL A 111 11.09 -8.91 -14.94
CA VAL A 111 12.24 -9.03 -15.85
C VAL A 111 13.53 -8.77 -15.06
N THR A 112 14.64 -9.42 -15.40
CA THR A 112 15.89 -9.17 -14.66
C THR A 112 16.51 -7.83 -15.07
N ASP A 113 17.32 -7.25 -14.18
CA ASP A 113 18.15 -6.08 -14.51
C ASP A 113 19.02 -6.26 -15.76
N GLN A 114 19.50 -7.47 -16.01
CA GLN A 114 20.31 -7.76 -17.19
C GLN A 114 19.50 -7.67 -18.49
N GLU A 115 18.21 -8.02 -18.44
CA GLU A 115 17.27 -7.88 -19.55
C GLU A 115 16.76 -6.44 -19.69
N HIS A 116 16.55 -5.76 -18.56
CA HIS A 116 16.00 -4.42 -18.52
C HIS A 116 17.06 -3.34 -18.78
N TRP A 117 18.07 -3.29 -17.92
CA TRP A 117 19.05 -2.20 -17.85
C TRP A 117 20.43 -2.55 -18.38
N ARG A 118 20.64 -3.81 -18.75
CA ARG A 118 21.98 -4.35 -19.10
C ARG A 118 22.97 -4.26 -17.94
N ALA A 119 22.47 -4.30 -16.71
CA ALA A 119 23.25 -4.28 -15.48
C ALA A 119 23.12 -5.62 -14.73
N ALA A 120 24.08 -5.93 -13.86
CA ALA A 120 24.02 -7.14 -13.04
C ALA A 120 23.04 -7.01 -11.85
N ASP A 121 22.95 -5.80 -11.29
CA ASP A 121 22.06 -5.43 -10.19
C ASP A 121 21.94 -3.89 -10.24
N ARG A 122 20.72 -3.37 -10.43
CA ARG A 122 20.38 -1.95 -10.52
C ARG A 122 18.96 -1.72 -9.97
N TRP A 123 18.93 -1.39 -8.70
CA TRP A 123 17.70 -1.00 -8.01
C TRP A 123 17.11 0.26 -8.62
N ASP A 124 15.83 0.24 -8.96
CA ASP A 124 15.06 1.38 -9.42
C ASP A 124 13.61 1.29 -8.93
N LEU A 125 12.73 2.10 -9.53
CA LEU A 125 11.30 1.93 -9.35
C LEU A 125 10.73 1.48 -10.69
N ALA A 126 9.96 0.38 -10.67
CA ALA A 126 9.29 -0.17 -11.85
C ALA A 126 8.13 0.71 -12.37
N GLU A 127 8.34 2.03 -12.50
CA GLU A 127 7.35 3.01 -12.95
C GLU A 127 7.02 2.85 -14.43
N ASP A 128 7.90 2.23 -15.21
CA ASP A 128 7.66 1.84 -16.60
C ASP A 128 6.94 0.48 -16.71
N GLY A 129 6.60 -0.14 -15.57
CA GLY A 129 5.90 -1.43 -15.51
C GLY A 129 6.82 -2.64 -15.64
N ARG A 130 8.14 -2.49 -15.51
CA ARG A 130 9.10 -3.59 -15.63
C ARG A 130 10.15 -3.52 -14.52
N GLY A 131 10.53 -4.67 -13.97
CA GLY A 131 11.58 -4.75 -12.95
C GLY A 131 11.66 -6.14 -12.32
N ASP A 132 12.57 -6.31 -11.38
CA ASP A 132 12.71 -7.50 -10.54
C ASP A 132 12.38 -7.20 -9.07
N CYS A 133 12.79 -8.06 -8.13
CA CYS A 133 12.22 -8.10 -6.78
C CYS A 133 12.33 -6.78 -6.01
N GLU A 134 13.45 -6.08 -6.10
CA GLU A 134 13.70 -4.81 -5.47
C GLU A 134 12.80 -3.71 -6.04
N ASP A 135 12.61 -3.69 -7.37
CA ASP A 135 11.86 -2.64 -8.06
C ASP A 135 10.38 -2.72 -7.71
N PHE A 136 9.83 -3.94 -7.66
CA PHE A 136 8.47 -4.19 -7.18
C PHE A 136 8.27 -3.68 -5.76
N GLN A 137 9.23 -3.96 -4.89
CA GLN A 137 9.15 -3.65 -3.47
C GLN A 137 9.32 -2.14 -3.20
N LEU A 138 10.24 -1.49 -3.92
CA LEU A 138 10.42 -0.04 -3.89
C LEU A 138 9.16 0.68 -4.38
N LEU A 139 8.56 0.21 -5.48
CA LEU A 139 7.31 0.78 -6.00
C LEU A 139 6.14 0.57 -5.03
N LYS A 140 5.99 -0.63 -4.44
CA LYS A 140 4.98 -0.87 -3.38
C LYS A 140 5.16 0.08 -2.21
N ARG A 141 6.40 0.27 -1.75
CA ARG A 141 6.72 1.19 -0.65
C ARG A 141 6.31 2.62 -1.00
N ARG A 142 6.65 3.12 -2.20
CA ARG A 142 6.25 4.44 -2.67
C ARG A 142 4.73 4.62 -2.61
N LEU A 143 3.97 3.70 -3.21
CA LEU A 143 2.50 3.79 -3.21
C LEU A 143 1.88 3.68 -1.81
N LEU A 144 2.51 2.94 -0.90
CA LEU A 144 2.07 2.87 0.50
C LEU A 144 2.36 4.17 1.25
N VAL A 145 3.49 4.84 0.98
CA VAL A 145 3.77 6.18 1.51
C VAL A 145 2.74 7.19 1.01
N GLU A 146 2.41 7.16 -0.29
CA GLU A 146 1.34 7.99 -0.87
C GLU A 146 -0.04 7.69 -0.25
N ALA A 147 -0.28 6.45 0.18
CA ALA A 147 -1.46 6.06 0.93
C ALA A 147 -1.41 6.40 2.44
N GLY A 148 -0.37 7.09 2.89
CA GLY A 148 -0.22 7.61 4.25
C GLY A 148 0.48 6.68 5.24
N LEU A 149 1.09 5.57 4.79
CA LEU A 149 1.92 4.76 5.68
C LEU A 149 3.27 5.46 5.92
N PRO A 150 3.76 5.52 7.17
CA PRO A 150 5.06 6.08 7.46
C PRO A 150 6.14 5.22 6.79
N ARG A 151 7.01 5.85 6.00
CA ARG A 151 8.16 5.20 5.38
C ARG A 151 9.01 4.52 6.45
N ARG A 152 9.07 5.08 7.66
CA ARG A 152 9.88 4.53 8.75
C ARG A 152 9.44 3.12 9.22
N ALA A 153 8.18 2.77 9.01
CA ALA A 153 7.65 1.44 9.32
C ALA A 153 7.86 0.41 8.18
N MET A 154 8.40 0.83 7.04
CA MET A 154 8.55 0.02 5.84
C MET A 154 10.02 -0.09 5.45
N ARG A 155 10.54 -1.31 5.38
CA ARG A 155 11.96 -1.59 5.19
C ARG A 155 12.19 -2.55 4.04
N MET A 156 13.07 -2.16 3.14
CA MET A 156 13.66 -3.10 2.20
C MET A 156 14.44 -4.14 3.00
N THR A 157 14.21 -5.40 2.69
CA THR A 157 14.77 -6.53 3.41
C THR A 157 15.33 -7.51 2.40
N VAL A 158 16.56 -7.94 2.64
CA VAL A 158 17.25 -8.95 1.84
C VAL A 158 17.11 -10.28 2.55
N VAL A 159 16.64 -11.27 1.80
CA VAL A 159 16.47 -12.64 2.24
C VAL A 159 17.20 -13.59 1.30
N ILE A 160 17.37 -14.84 1.74
CA ILE A 160 17.65 -15.98 0.87
C ILE A 160 16.34 -16.71 0.65
N ASP A 161 15.96 -16.87 -0.62
CA ASP A 161 14.72 -17.51 -1.01
C ASP A 161 14.80 -19.06 -0.97
N GLU A 162 13.72 -19.74 -1.35
CA GLU A 162 13.64 -21.21 -1.29
C GLU A 162 14.61 -21.91 -2.26
N LYS A 163 15.16 -21.19 -3.24
CA LYS A 163 16.16 -21.68 -4.20
C LYS A 163 17.59 -21.38 -3.76
N GLY A 164 17.77 -20.68 -2.64
CA GLY A 164 19.10 -20.24 -2.19
C GLY A 164 19.57 -18.94 -2.84
N GLU A 165 18.70 -18.21 -3.53
CA GLU A 165 19.03 -16.97 -4.22
C GLU A 165 18.78 -15.75 -3.33
N GLY A 166 19.58 -14.69 -3.51
CA GLY A 166 19.31 -13.40 -2.89
C GLY A 166 18.03 -12.79 -3.44
N HIS A 167 17.12 -12.39 -2.56
CA HIS A 167 15.82 -11.83 -2.92
C HIS A 167 15.48 -10.61 -2.06
N ALA A 168 14.88 -9.59 -2.66
CA ALA A 168 14.42 -8.40 -1.96
C ALA A 168 12.91 -8.45 -1.70
N VAL A 169 12.53 -8.22 -0.44
CA VAL A 169 11.13 -8.14 0.00
C VAL A 169 10.89 -6.84 0.77
N LEU A 170 9.62 -6.46 0.93
CA LEU A 170 9.23 -5.29 1.69
C LEU A 170 8.67 -5.74 3.03
N THR A 171 9.36 -5.39 4.10
CA THR A 171 8.91 -5.65 5.47
C THR A 171 8.16 -4.44 6.01
N ILE A 172 6.92 -4.65 6.46
CA ILE A 172 6.14 -3.66 7.20
C ILE A 172 6.11 -4.08 8.66
N LEU A 173 6.63 -3.23 9.55
CA LEU A 173 6.59 -3.45 10.99
C LEU A 173 5.25 -2.99 11.54
N THR A 174 4.53 -3.90 12.19
CA THR A 174 3.16 -3.62 12.66
C THR A 174 2.97 -4.00 14.13
N SER A 175 1.86 -3.56 14.71
CA SER A 175 1.40 -3.98 16.04
C SER A 175 1.03 -5.46 16.13
N ARG A 176 1.10 -6.22 15.03
CA ARG A 176 0.80 -7.67 14.96
C ARG A 176 2.00 -8.48 14.46
N GLY A 177 3.21 -7.90 14.49
CA GLY A 177 4.44 -8.50 13.99
C GLY A 177 4.87 -7.93 12.64
N ASP A 178 5.95 -8.49 12.10
CA ASP A 178 6.52 -8.07 10.83
C ASP A 178 5.80 -8.81 9.67
N LEU A 179 5.27 -8.03 8.72
CA LEU A 179 4.55 -8.52 7.55
C LEU A 179 5.40 -8.33 6.28
N ILE A 180 5.33 -9.29 5.38
CA ILE A 180 6.15 -9.35 4.18
C ILE A 180 5.28 -9.21 2.94
N LEU A 181 5.62 -8.23 2.11
CA LEU A 181 5.10 -8.06 0.76
C LEU A 181 6.18 -8.53 -0.21
N ASP A 182 5.73 -9.24 -1.24
CA ASP A 182 6.57 -10.01 -2.15
C ASP A 182 5.93 -10.02 -3.55
N ASN A 183 6.74 -10.04 -4.61
CA ASN A 183 6.31 -10.19 -6.00
C ASN A 183 6.05 -11.66 -6.40
N LYS A 184 6.66 -12.64 -5.72
CA LYS A 184 6.46 -14.08 -5.96
C LYS A 184 5.09 -14.58 -5.48
N THR A 185 4.41 -13.83 -4.62
CA THR A 185 3.07 -14.19 -4.12
C THR A 185 2.18 -12.98 -3.81
N ASN A 186 0.88 -13.14 -4.03
CA ASN A 186 -0.12 -12.14 -3.63
C ASN A 186 -0.45 -12.17 -2.13
N ALA A 187 -0.09 -13.25 -1.43
CA ALA A 187 -0.33 -13.37 0.01
C ALA A 187 0.66 -12.50 0.79
N VAL A 188 0.15 -11.61 1.64
CA VAL A 188 0.97 -10.88 2.61
C VAL A 188 1.09 -11.74 3.86
N LEU A 189 2.32 -12.18 4.16
CA LEU A 189 2.59 -13.20 5.18
C LEU A 189 3.35 -12.62 6.37
N PRO A 190 3.15 -13.14 7.61
CA PRO A 190 4.09 -12.94 8.68
C PRO A 190 5.49 -13.45 8.27
N TRP A 191 6.56 -12.76 8.66
CA TRP A 191 7.93 -13.14 8.26
C TRP A 191 8.28 -14.60 8.59
N THR A 192 7.77 -15.12 9.72
CA THR A 192 7.95 -16.51 10.16
C THR A 192 7.26 -17.57 9.30
N GLN A 193 6.42 -17.17 8.34
CA GLN A 193 5.65 -18.08 7.48
C GLN A 193 6.05 -18.00 6.00
N THR A 194 7.04 -17.17 5.66
CA THR A 194 7.52 -17.03 4.27
C THR A 194 8.35 -18.23 3.81
N GLY A 195 9.03 -18.92 4.73
CA GLY A 195 10.00 -19.96 4.40
C GLY A 195 11.40 -19.40 4.03
N TYR A 196 11.57 -18.08 4.03
CA TYR A 196 12.84 -17.43 3.71
C TYR A 196 13.82 -17.39 4.88
N THR A 197 15.10 -17.29 4.56
CA THR A 197 16.14 -16.95 5.54
C THR A 197 16.39 -15.45 5.52
N PHE A 198 16.12 -14.76 6.64
CA PHE A 198 16.25 -13.31 6.73
C PHE A 198 17.70 -12.91 7.04
N VAL A 199 18.31 -12.14 6.14
CA VAL A 199 19.72 -11.76 6.24
C VAL A 199 19.86 -10.40 6.91
N LYS A 200 19.25 -9.37 6.31
CA LYS A 200 19.41 -7.97 6.71
C LYS A 200 18.25 -7.12 6.22
N ARG A 201 18.02 -5.97 6.84
CA ARG A 201 17.05 -4.96 6.40
C ARG A 201 17.59 -3.55 6.55
N GLU A 202 16.96 -2.59 5.87
CA GLU A 202 17.17 -1.17 6.14
C GLU A 202 16.95 -0.87 7.64
N SER A 203 17.82 -0.04 8.20
CA SER A 203 17.70 0.43 9.58
C SER A 203 16.51 1.39 9.72
N GLN A 204 15.89 1.38 10.89
CA GLN A 204 14.81 2.32 11.22
C GLN A 204 15.30 3.60 11.88
N ASP A 205 16.59 3.64 12.22
CA ASP A 205 17.17 4.70 13.03
C ASP A 205 18.19 5.52 12.27
N ALA A 206 18.78 5.01 11.20
CA ALA A 206 19.68 5.78 10.35
C ALA A 206 19.64 5.25 8.92
N VAL A 207 20.08 6.07 7.96
CA VAL A 207 20.32 5.59 6.59
C VAL A 207 21.43 4.53 6.67
N GLY A 208 21.08 3.27 6.37
CA GLY A 208 21.97 2.13 6.55
C GLY A 208 21.18 0.84 6.77
N TRP A 209 21.89 -0.23 7.12
CA TRP A 209 21.31 -1.57 7.23
C TRP A 209 21.66 -2.23 8.57
N VAL A 210 20.80 -3.14 9.01
CA VAL A 210 20.97 -3.98 10.20
C VAL A 210 20.80 -5.45 9.83
N ALA A 211 21.56 -6.32 10.49
CA ALA A 211 21.47 -7.76 10.31
C ALA A 211 20.25 -8.33 11.08
N LEU A 212 19.58 -9.32 10.49
CA LEU A 212 18.44 -10.07 11.06
C LEU A 212 18.80 -11.52 11.41
N GLY A 213 20.00 -11.96 11.03
CA GLY A 213 20.51 -13.31 11.26
C GLY A 213 22.04 -13.31 11.33
N ARG A 214 22.64 -14.48 11.17
CA ARG A 214 24.10 -14.67 11.07
C ARG A 214 24.55 -15.15 9.69
N ASP A 215 23.60 -15.38 8.79
CA ASP A 215 23.89 -15.91 7.46
C ASP A 215 24.65 -14.90 6.61
N ALA A 216 25.44 -15.42 5.69
CA ALA A 216 26.21 -14.59 4.77
C ALA A 216 25.25 -13.74 3.91
N SER A 217 25.58 -12.46 3.77
CA SER A 217 24.80 -11.58 2.90
C SER A 217 25.06 -11.94 1.44
N PRO A 218 24.01 -12.08 0.61
CA PRO A 218 24.20 -12.14 -0.83
C PRO A 218 24.77 -10.79 -1.31
N LEU A 219 25.52 -10.85 -2.41
CA LEU A 219 26.12 -9.67 -3.05
C LEU A 219 25.08 -8.89 -3.86
N THR A 220 24.06 -9.58 -4.35
CA THR A 220 22.96 -9.04 -5.15
C THR A 220 21.62 -9.52 -4.61
N ALA A 221 20.56 -8.82 -4.96
CA ALA A 221 19.18 -9.25 -4.71
C ALA A 221 18.31 -8.79 -5.89
N ALA A 222 18.54 -9.41 -7.05
CA ALA A 222 18.02 -9.03 -8.37
C ALA A 222 17.37 -10.24 -9.09
N ASN A 223 16.47 -10.93 -8.39
CA ASN A 223 15.73 -12.08 -8.95
C ASN A 223 14.24 -11.75 -9.16
N ARG A 224 13.59 -12.52 -10.03
CA ARG A 224 12.23 -12.23 -10.54
C ARG A 224 11.10 -12.51 -9.56
#